data_AF-A0A5K0Y8Y5-F1
#
_entry.id   AF-A0A5K0Y8Y5-F1
#
_cell.length_a   1.000
_cell.length_b   1.000
_cell.length_c   1.000
_cell.angle_alpha   90.00
_cell.angle_beta   90.00
_cell.angle_gamma   90.00
#
_symmetry.space_group_name_H-M   'P 1'
#
loop_
_entity.id
_entity.type
_entity.pdbx_description
1 polymer ?
#
loop_
_entity_poly.entity_id
_entity_poly.type
_entity_poly.pdbx_seq_one_letter_code
_entity_poly.pdbx_strand_id
1 'polypeptide(L)'
;FGMVGKVSDKANVYTYGILLLEVFTIRKPTDGQFDWDFSLRQWLAEAFPAAISDVIDSHLLNESNSTATERSAARKELLVAIMEIGLSCSTTSICGIRFPVHN
;
A
#
# COMPACT_ATOMS: atom_id res chain seq x y z
N PHE A 1 -16.55 -0.03 10.17
CA PHE A 1 -16.15 -1.26 10.89
C PHE A 1 -17.39 -2.04 11.25
N GLY A 2 -17.59 -3.23 10.69
CA GLY A 2 -18.71 -4.09 11.05
C GLY A 2 -19.42 -4.71 9.85
N MET A 3 -18.79 -5.71 9.22
CA MET A 3 -19.52 -6.80 8.57
C MET A 3 -18.85 -8.08 9.03
N VAL A 4 -19.59 -8.94 9.72
CA VAL A 4 -19.17 -10.29 10.11
C VAL A 4 -19.15 -11.12 8.83
N GLY A 5 -18.14 -10.89 7.99
CA GLY A 5 -17.76 -11.75 6.90
C GLY A 5 -16.80 -12.81 7.42
N LYS A 6 -16.96 -14.05 6.96
CA LYS A 6 -16.07 -15.17 7.26
C LYS A 6 -14.61 -14.72 7.13
N VAL A 7 -13.87 -14.69 8.26
CA VAL A 7 -12.45 -14.35 8.26
C VAL A 7 -11.76 -15.33 7.32
N SER A 8 -11.17 -14.79 6.26
CA SER A 8 -10.40 -15.57 5.28
C SER A 8 -8.99 -15.03 5.31
N ASP A 9 -8.01 -15.93 5.35
CA ASP A 9 -6.58 -15.57 5.30
C ASP A 9 -6.29 -14.65 4.11
N LYS A 10 -6.98 -14.84 2.98
CA LYS A 10 -6.86 -13.98 1.79
C LYS A 10 -7.38 -12.55 2.01
N ALA A 11 -8.48 -12.38 2.75
CA ALA A 11 -9.02 -11.07 3.09
C ALA A 11 -8.10 -10.34 4.09
N ASN A 12 -7.48 -11.08 5.01
CA ASN A 12 -6.49 -10.54 5.93
C ASN A 12 -5.23 -10.08 5.18
N VAL A 13 -4.74 -10.87 4.20
CA VAL A 13 -3.60 -10.49 3.34
C VAL A 13 -3.89 -9.23 2.53
N TYR A 14 -5.08 -9.14 1.91
CA TYR A 14 -5.49 -7.95 1.16
C TYR A 14 -5.53 -6.70 2.05
N THR A 15 -6.21 -6.80 3.19
CA THR A 15 -6.36 -5.67 4.13
C THR A 15 -5.00 -5.24 4.68
N TYR A 16 -4.13 -6.20 5.00
CA TYR A 16 -2.77 -5.92 5.43
C TYR A 16 -1.95 -5.21 4.34
N GLY A 17 -2.10 -5.62 3.08
CA GLY A 17 -1.47 -4.94 1.94
C GLY A 17 -1.89 -3.48 1.82
N ILE A 18 -3.19 -3.18 1.95
CA ILE A 18 -3.69 -1.80 1.93
C ILE A 18 -3.16 -1.00 3.12
N LEU A 19 -3.20 -1.56 4.34
CA LEU A 19 -2.67 -0.89 5.54
C LEU A 19 -1.17 -0.57 5.43
N LEU A 20 -0.38 -1.47 4.85
CA LEU A 20 1.03 -1.19 4.56
C LEU A 20 1.16 0.02 3.63
N LEU A 21 0.45 0.02 2.50
CA LEU A 21 0.52 1.12 1.54
C LEU A 21 0.08 2.46 2.18
N GLU A 22 -0.97 2.45 3.02
CA GLU A 22 -1.43 3.64 3.76
C GLU A 22 -0.36 4.20 4.71
N VAL A 23 0.22 3.33 5.54
CA VAL A 23 1.20 3.73 6.57
C VAL A 23 2.46 4.33 5.96
N PHE A 24 2.95 3.75 4.86
CA PHE A 24 4.21 4.18 4.25
C PHE A 24 4.07 5.39 3.32
N THR A 25 2.85 5.72 2.90
CA THR A 25 2.57 6.91 2.08
C THR A 25 1.97 8.06 2.89
N ILE A 26 1.52 7.79 4.12
CA ILE A 26 0.65 8.68 4.93
C ILE A 26 -0.54 9.16 4.09
N ARG A 27 -1.15 8.24 3.34
CA ARG A 27 -2.34 8.52 2.55
C ARG A 27 -3.44 7.53 2.89
N LYS A 28 -4.66 8.02 2.97
CA LYS A 28 -5.85 7.18 3.12
C LYS A 28 -6.36 6.79 1.73
N PRO A 29 -6.93 5.59 1.53
CA PRO A 29 -7.55 5.21 0.26
C PRO A 29 -8.78 6.06 -0.04
N THR A 30 -9.30 6.79 0.97
CA THR A 30 -10.42 7.71 0.89
C THR A 30 -10.00 9.18 0.81
N ASP A 31 -8.70 9.48 0.74
CA ASP A 31 -8.28 10.87 0.50
C ASP A 31 -8.85 11.31 -0.85
N GLY A 32 -9.31 12.56 -0.95
CA GLY A 32 -10.02 13.06 -2.15
C GLY A 32 -9.20 13.08 -3.45
N GLN A 33 -7.95 12.60 -3.43
CA GLN A 33 -7.12 12.31 -4.60
C GLN A 33 -7.39 10.92 -5.19
N PHE A 34 -8.10 10.04 -4.47
CA PHE A 34 -8.49 8.71 -4.89
C PHE A 34 -10.01 8.67 -5.02
N ASP A 35 -10.51 8.40 -6.22
CA ASP A 35 -11.93 8.30 -6.51
C ASP A 35 -12.33 6.84 -6.76
N TRP A 36 -13.53 6.63 -7.29
CA TRP A 36 -14.05 5.30 -7.60
C TRP A 36 -13.20 4.55 -8.64
N ASP A 37 -12.54 5.27 -9.55
CA ASP A 37 -11.79 4.71 -10.67
C ASP A 37 -10.27 4.68 -10.41
N PHE A 38 -9.78 5.48 -9.46
CA PHE A 38 -8.37 5.65 -9.12
C PHE A 38 -8.09 5.33 -7.65
N SER A 39 -7.81 4.06 -7.38
CA SER A 39 -7.44 3.56 -6.06
C SER A 39 -5.99 3.90 -5.68
N LEU A 40 -5.71 3.98 -4.37
CA LEU A 40 -4.35 4.07 -3.81
C LEU A 40 -3.40 3.04 -4.43
N ARG A 41 -3.89 1.83 -4.72
CA ARG A 41 -3.13 0.77 -5.37
C ARG A 41 -2.75 1.12 -6.82
N GLN A 42 -3.67 1.64 -7.63
CA GLN A 42 -3.38 2.01 -9.02
C GLN A 42 -2.33 3.12 -9.07
N TRP A 43 -2.49 4.14 -8.24
CA TRP A 43 -1.51 5.22 -8.12
C TRP A 43 -0.10 4.72 -7.79
N LEU A 44 0.00 3.78 -6.84
CA LEU A 44 1.27 3.19 -6.46
C LEU A 44 1.84 2.23 -7.52
N ALA A 45 0.98 1.50 -8.23
CA ALA A 45 1.39 0.63 -9.33
C ALA A 45 1.95 1.42 -10.52
N GLU A 46 1.41 2.60 -10.80
CA GLU A 46 1.94 3.51 -11.84
C GLU A 46 3.28 4.15 -11.45
N ALA A 47 3.46 4.43 -10.16
CA ALA A 47 4.72 4.96 -9.64
C ALA A 47 5.84 3.90 -9.58
N PHE A 48 5.50 2.61 -9.52
CA PHE A 48 6.48 1.53 -9.33
C PHE A 48 7.19 1.13 -10.64
N PRO A 49 8.50 0.82 -10.61
CA PRO A 49 9.45 0.99 -9.51
C PRO A 49 10.13 2.38 -9.51
N ALA A 50 10.06 3.11 -10.62
CA ALA A 50 10.94 4.25 -10.88
C ALA A 50 10.64 5.49 -10.02
N ALA A 51 9.37 5.73 -9.70
CA ALA A 51 8.89 6.89 -8.94
C ALA A 51 8.32 6.51 -7.57
N ILE A 52 8.52 5.25 -7.11
CA ILE A 52 7.96 4.80 -5.83
C ILE A 52 8.57 5.55 -4.64
N SER A 53 9.79 6.07 -4.78
CA SER A 53 10.40 6.96 -3.78
C SER A 53 9.61 8.26 -3.60
N ASP A 54 8.91 8.73 -4.61
CA ASP A 54 8.26 10.05 -4.59
C ASP A 54 6.88 9.99 -3.93
N VAL A 55 6.34 8.79 -3.79
CA VAL A 55 5.04 8.50 -3.16
C VAL A 55 5.18 8.02 -1.71
N ILE A 56 6.36 7.52 -1.33
CA ILE A 56 6.70 7.19 0.06
C ILE A 56 6.82 8.50 0.85
N ASP A 57 6.32 8.50 2.08
CA ASP A 57 6.41 9.67 2.96
C ASP A 57 7.87 10.16 3.09
N SER A 58 8.07 11.43 2.77
CA SER A 58 9.36 12.09 2.83
C SER A 58 10.00 12.07 4.21
N HIS A 59 9.22 11.98 5.31
CA HIS A 59 9.78 11.79 6.65
C HIS A 59 10.41 10.41 6.84
N LEU A 60 9.95 9.39 6.10
CA LEU A 60 10.56 8.07 6.08
C LEU A 60 11.85 8.03 5.24
N LEU A 61 11.99 8.97 4.30
CA LEU A 61 13.17 9.10 3.45
C LEU A 61 14.22 10.04 4.04
N ASN A 62 13.81 10.97 4.92
CA ASN A 62 14.70 11.93 5.54
C ASN A 62 15.49 11.31 6.70
N GLU A 63 16.81 11.35 6.59
CA GLU A 63 17.70 11.21 7.75
C GLU A 63 17.90 12.60 8.34
N SER A 64 17.38 12.85 9.54
CA SER A 64 17.82 14.01 10.29
C SER A 64 19.29 13.81 10.67
N ASN A 65 20.19 14.35 9.84
CA ASN A 65 21.56 14.73 10.14
C ASN A 65 22.34 13.81 11.09
N SER A 66 22.86 12.67 10.61
CA SER A 66 24.22 12.21 10.94
C SER A 66 24.51 10.81 10.40
N THR A 67 25.50 10.74 9.49
CA THR A 67 26.35 9.58 9.16
C THR A 67 25.76 8.41 8.34
N ALA A 68 26.47 8.13 7.23
CA ALA A 68 26.43 6.94 6.36
C ALA A 68 25.44 6.95 5.17
N THR A 69 25.92 7.45 4.02
CA THR A 69 25.29 7.35 2.69
C THR A 69 24.79 5.93 2.35
N GLU A 70 25.49 4.89 2.81
CA GLU A 70 25.10 3.48 2.61
C GLU A 70 23.84 3.10 3.41
N ARG A 71 23.67 3.64 4.62
CA ARG A 71 22.49 3.42 5.46
C ARG A 71 21.24 4.05 4.83
N SER A 72 21.41 5.20 4.20
CA SER A 72 20.34 5.87 3.44
C SER A 72 19.92 5.06 2.21
N ALA A 73 20.87 4.50 1.46
CA ALA A 73 20.58 3.65 0.30
C ALA A 73 19.86 2.35 0.70
N ALA A 74 20.38 1.62 1.69
CA ALA A 74 19.76 0.39 2.18
C ALA A 74 18.35 0.64 2.75
N ARG A 75 18.11 1.80 3.38
CA ARG A 75 16.78 2.20 3.86
C ARG A 75 15.81 2.43 2.70
N LYS A 76 16.25 3.10 1.63
CA LYS A 76 15.42 3.30 0.43
C LYS A 76 15.07 1.96 -0.22
N GLU A 77 16.03 1.06 -0.39
CA GLU A 77 15.79 -0.28 -0.92
C GLU A 77 14.78 -1.07 -0.06
N LEU A 78 14.91 -0.99 1.27
CA LEU A 78 13.95 -1.61 2.19
C LEU A 78 12.53 -1.04 2.01
N LEU A 79 12.39 0.28 1.88
CA LEU A 79 11.09 0.91 1.70
C LEU A 79 10.46 0.52 0.35
N VAL A 80 11.25 0.46 -0.73
CA VAL A 80 10.81 -0.03 -2.04
C VAL A 80 10.30 -1.47 -1.95
N ALA A 81 11.04 -2.35 -1.26
CA ALA A 81 10.65 -3.75 -1.08
C ALA A 81 9.34 -3.88 -0.27
N ILE A 82 9.14 -3.05 0.76
CA ILE A 82 7.88 -3.01 1.53
C ILE A 82 6.71 -2.59 0.64
N MET A 83 6.90 -1.58 -0.21
CA MET A 83 5.88 -1.13 -1.16
C MET A 83 5.53 -2.21 -2.19
N GLU A 84 6.53 -2.94 -2.69
CA GLU A 84 6.32 -4.09 -3.58
C GLU A 84 5.50 -5.20 -2.91
N ILE A 85 5.81 -5.53 -1.66
CA ILE A 85 5.04 -6.50 -0.85
C ILE A 85 3.59 -6.01 -0.68
N GLY A 86 3.39 -4.74 -0.30
CA GLY A 86 2.06 -4.14 -0.14
C GLY A 86 1.25 -4.20 -1.44
N LEU A 87 1.86 -3.87 -2.57
CA LEU A 87 1.26 -3.97 -3.90
C LEU A 87 0.86 -5.41 -4.23
N SER A 88 1.77 -6.37 -4.02
CA SER A 88 1.52 -7.80 -4.25
C SER A 88 0.34 -8.31 -3.39
N CYS A 89 0.36 -8.04 -2.09
CA CYS A 89 -0.70 -8.44 -1.17
C CYS A 89 -2.07 -7.83 -1.52
N SER A 90 -2.09 -6.58 -1.99
CA SER A 90 -3.31 -5.87 -2.43
C SER A 90 -3.85 -6.32 -3.80
N THR A 91 -3.13 -7.18 -4.53
CA THR A 91 -3.64 -7.80 -5.77
C THR A 91 -4.46 -9.06 -5.53
N THR A 92 -4.44 -9.59 -4.30
CA THR A 92 -5.17 -10.80 -3.92
C THR A 92 -6.66 -10.49 -3.90
N SER A 93 -7.28 -10.60 -5.08
CA SER A 93 -8.73 -10.49 -5.26
C SER A 93 -9.42 -11.35 -4.20
N ILE A 94 -10.41 -10.78 -3.53
CA ILE A 94 -11.34 -11.48 -2.65
C ILE A 94 -12.08 -12.54 -3.48
N CYS A 95 -11.45 -13.69 -3.71
CA CYS A 95 -12.08 -14.84 -4.31
C CYS A 95 -12.88 -15.52 -3.21
N GLY A 96 -14.15 -15.13 -3.06
CA GLY A 96 -15.05 -15.75 -2.07
C GLY A 96 -16.38 -15.07 -1.79
N ILE A 97 -16.59 -13.79 -2.15
CA ILE A 97 -17.92 -13.15 -2.08
C ILE A 97 -18.40 -12.86 -3.50
N ARG A 98 -19.05 -13.86 -4.10
CA ARG A 98 -20.14 -13.58 -5.03
C ARG A 98 -21.16 -12.80 -4.19
N PHE A 99 -21.19 -11.48 -4.33
CA PHE A 99 -22.34 -10.70 -3.88
C PHE A 99 -23.54 -11.23 -4.68
N PRO A 100 -24.57 -11.84 -4.07
CA PRO A 100 -25.83 -11.95 -4.75
C PRO A 100 -26.28 -10.51 -4.99
N VAL A 101 -26.31 -10.11 -6.26
CA VAL A 101 -27.08 -8.94 -6.68
C VAL A 101 -28.52 -9.34 -6.41
N HIS A 102 -29.06 -8.91 -5.27
CA HIS A 102 -30.48 -9.04 -4.98
C HIS A 102 -31.22 -8.21 -6.04
N ASN A 103 -32.03 -8.89 -6.83
CA ASN A 103 -33.25 -8.32 -7.41
C ASN A 103 -34.43 -8.89 -6.62
#